data_AF-A0A7S4I171-F1
#
_entry.id   AF-A0A7S4I171-F1
#
_cell.length_a   1.000
_cell.length_b   1.000
_cell.length_c   1.000
_cell.angle_alpha   90.00
_cell.angle_beta   90.00
_cell.angle_gamma   90.00
#
_symmetry.space_group_name_H-M   'P 1'
#
loop_
_entity.id
_entity.type
_entity.pdbx_description
1 polymer ?
#
loop_
_entity_poly.entity_id
_entity_poly.type
_entity_poly.pdbx_seq_one_letter_code
_entity_poly.pdbx_strand_id
1 'polypeptide(L)'
;DNVGPSHMQQIRSSIRGKGVLLMGKNTMVRRVIRTEFTQFESILPQLEGNVGLLFTDADLSDIKDIIVEQKVAAPAKAGAISPCDVTIPAGDTGLEPTQTAFLQALNIASRINRGQIMILNEVKLVSKGDKVGASQATLLQKLKIKPFQYGLTLQAIYDDGSVYGAEVLDFTFDTLSSKISFAATRIACIGLAIGHPCLPALPHSMARGFKNLLSIAVATDIEFKQAEEIKNLLNMDPEALAAMVATSAPAASGDAPAEAAPAEEEEEEEDEDMGFGLFD
;
A
#
# COMPACT_ATOMS: atom_id res chain seq x y z
N ASP A 1 -4.24 23.19 6.01
CA ASP A 1 -4.18 24.36 5.09
C ASP A 1 -5.24 24.40 4.00
N ASN A 2 -5.38 23.38 3.14
CA ASN A 2 -6.19 23.49 1.92
C ASN A 2 -7.68 23.09 2.07
N VAL A 3 -8.16 22.90 3.31
CA VAL A 3 -9.50 22.38 3.59
C VAL A 3 -10.48 23.54 3.84
N GLY A 4 -11.57 23.58 3.08
CA GLY A 4 -12.61 24.60 3.22
C GLY A 4 -13.51 24.40 4.45
N PRO A 5 -14.24 25.44 4.90
CA PRO A 5 -15.09 25.37 6.11
C PRO A 5 -16.19 24.30 6.05
N SER A 6 -16.86 24.14 4.90
CA SER A 6 -17.89 23.13 4.71
C SER A 6 -17.34 21.71 4.82
N HIS A 7 -16.14 21.48 4.28
CA HIS A 7 -15.47 20.19 4.37
C HIS A 7 -14.98 19.92 5.80
N MET A 8 -14.46 20.92 6.52
CA MET A 8 -14.16 20.79 7.94
C MET A 8 -15.38 20.38 8.77
N GLN A 9 -16.57 20.88 8.42
CA GLN A 9 -17.81 20.49 9.11
C GLN A 9 -18.19 19.03 8.84
N GLN A 10 -18.00 18.55 7.60
CA GLN A 10 -18.20 17.13 7.26
C GLN A 10 -17.21 16.23 8.01
N ILE A 11 -15.94 16.60 8.07
CA ILE A 11 -14.93 15.85 8.81
C ILE A 11 -15.25 15.84 10.32
N ARG A 12 -15.72 16.97 10.88
CA ARG A 12 -16.20 17.01 12.27
C ARG A 12 -17.41 16.13 12.50
N SER A 13 -18.28 15.96 11.50
CA SER A 13 -19.43 15.07 11.61
C SER A 13 -19.04 13.59 11.57
N SER A 14 -18.04 13.22 10.77
CA SER A 14 -17.56 11.82 10.70
C SER A 14 -16.75 11.41 11.93
N ILE A 15 -15.99 12.34 12.52
CA ILE A 15 -15.21 12.09 13.74
C ILE A 15 -16.09 12.10 15.00
N ARG A 16 -17.33 12.62 14.90
CA ARG A 16 -18.24 12.76 16.04
C ARG A 16 -18.52 11.41 16.69
N GLY A 17 -18.18 11.28 17.97
CA GLY A 17 -18.36 10.06 18.75
C GLY A 17 -17.08 9.22 18.90
N LYS A 18 -16.11 9.34 17.98
CA LYS A 18 -14.77 8.76 18.14
C LYS A 18 -13.75 9.76 18.68
N GLY A 19 -13.95 11.05 18.40
CA GLY A 19 -13.10 12.12 18.89
C GLY A 19 -13.70 13.52 18.80
N VAL A 20 -12.93 14.47 19.31
CA VAL A 20 -13.25 15.91 19.29
C VAL A 20 -12.10 16.66 18.63
N LEU A 21 -12.40 17.31 17.51
CA LEU A 21 -11.46 18.19 16.81
C LEU A 21 -11.59 19.64 17.30
N LEU A 22 -10.55 20.16 17.93
CA LEU A 22 -10.46 21.51 18.47
C LEU A 22 -9.45 22.33 17.66
N MET A 23 -9.94 23.43 17.08
CA MET A 23 -9.10 24.42 16.40
C MET A 23 -8.92 25.62 17.32
N GLY A 24 -7.69 26.09 17.51
CA GLY A 24 -7.38 27.23 18.36
C GLY A 24 -6.22 28.04 17.81
N LYS A 25 -6.04 29.26 18.31
CA LYS A 25 -4.89 30.09 17.94
C LYS A 25 -3.63 29.51 18.59
N ASN A 26 -2.60 29.17 17.81
CA ASN A 26 -1.40 28.49 18.31
C ASN A 26 -0.73 29.22 19.48
N THR A 27 -0.75 30.56 19.47
CA THR A 27 -0.19 31.36 20.58
C THR A 27 -0.91 31.15 21.90
N MET A 28 -2.23 30.94 21.87
CA MET A 28 -3.03 30.65 23.07
C MET A 28 -2.76 29.22 23.56
N VAL A 29 -2.80 28.25 22.66
CA VAL A 29 -2.55 26.83 22.98
C VAL A 29 -1.16 26.66 23.58
N ARG A 30 -0.14 27.24 22.96
CA ARG A 30 1.25 27.22 23.45
C ARG A 30 1.38 27.89 24.82
N ARG A 31 0.65 28.98 25.07
CA ARG A 31 0.69 29.66 26.37
C ARG A 31 0.12 28.78 27.47
N VAL A 32 -1.06 28.18 27.24
CA VAL A 32 -1.73 27.32 28.23
C VAL A 32 -0.91 26.07 28.55
N ILE A 33 -0.36 25.41 27.53
CA ILE A 33 0.50 24.22 27.74
C ILE A 33 1.72 24.57 28.60
N ARG A 34 2.36 25.72 28.36
CA ARG A 34 3.52 26.16 29.16
C ARG A 34 3.18 26.52 30.61
N THR A 35 1.96 26.96 30.89
CA THR A 35 1.57 27.43 32.24
C THR A 35 0.95 26.35 33.10
N GLU A 36 0.08 25.51 32.53
CA GLU A 36 -0.76 24.59 33.31
C GLU A 36 -0.43 23.12 33.05
N PHE A 37 0.13 22.78 31.88
CA PHE A 37 0.32 21.38 31.48
C PHE A 37 1.71 21.13 30.89
N THR A 38 2.73 21.17 31.75
CA THR A 38 4.14 20.91 31.40
C THR A 38 4.37 19.51 30.81
N GLN A 39 3.45 18.57 31.06
CA GLN A 39 3.49 17.21 30.52
C GLN A 39 3.40 17.18 28.97
N PHE A 40 2.76 18.17 28.35
CA PHE A 40 2.62 18.25 26.88
C PHE A 40 3.67 19.14 26.20
N GLU A 41 4.79 19.41 26.87
CA GLU A 41 5.85 20.28 26.34
C GLU A 41 6.42 19.75 25.01
N SER A 42 6.40 18.43 24.82
CA SER A 42 6.84 17.74 23.60
C SER A 42 6.01 18.08 22.35
N ILE A 43 4.78 18.58 22.49
CA ILE A 43 3.89 18.95 21.38
C ILE A 43 4.16 20.38 20.87
N LEU A 44 4.76 21.24 21.70
CA LEU A 44 5.01 22.65 21.38
C LEU A 44 5.72 22.94 20.04
N PRO A 45 6.75 22.17 19.62
CA PRO A 45 7.42 22.40 18.35
C PRO A 45 6.55 22.07 17.13
N GLN A 46 5.50 21.26 17.29
CA GLN A 46 4.65 20.85 16.17
C GLN A 46 3.46 21.78 15.95
N LEU A 47 3.19 22.71 16.88
CA LEU A 47 2.10 23.68 16.79
C LEU A 47 2.48 24.91 15.92
N GLU A 48 2.84 24.67 14.66
CA GLU A 48 3.22 25.69 13.68
C GLU A 48 2.35 25.62 12.41
N GLY A 49 1.96 26.77 11.85
CA GLY A 49 1.03 26.83 10.72
C GLY A 49 -0.45 26.63 11.13
N ASN A 50 -1.31 26.21 10.20
CA ASN A 50 -2.72 25.92 10.53
C ASN A 50 -2.87 24.47 11.01
N VAL A 51 -2.61 24.26 12.30
CA VAL A 51 -2.73 22.97 12.98
C VAL A 51 -3.95 22.98 13.90
N GLY A 52 -4.61 21.83 14.00
CA GLY A 52 -5.69 21.57 14.96
C GLY A 52 -5.30 20.43 15.88
N LEU A 53 -5.89 20.40 17.07
CA LEU A 53 -5.77 19.28 18.00
C LEU A 53 -6.98 18.36 17.83
N LEU A 54 -6.73 17.06 17.79
CA LEU A 54 -7.75 16.03 17.71
C LEU A 54 -7.58 15.13 18.92
N PHE A 55 -8.58 15.12 19.78
CA PHE A 55 -8.60 14.31 21.00
C PHE A 55 -9.49 13.09 20.78
N THR A 56 -8.98 11.92 21.08
CA THR A 56 -9.65 10.64 20.83
C THR A 56 -9.24 9.64 21.89
N ASP A 57 -10.22 8.86 22.36
CA ASP A 57 -9.99 7.71 23.25
C ASP A 57 -9.98 6.37 22.47
N ALA A 58 -10.23 6.41 21.16
CA ALA A 58 -10.29 5.25 20.28
C ALA A 58 -8.93 4.94 19.61
N ASP A 59 -8.86 3.81 18.92
CA ASP A 59 -7.65 3.33 18.26
C ASP A 59 -7.14 4.31 17.17
N LEU A 60 -5.84 4.61 17.24
CA LEU A 60 -5.17 5.60 16.39
C LEU A 60 -5.18 5.22 14.90
N SER A 61 -5.15 3.92 14.58
CA SER A 61 -5.22 3.39 13.21
C SER A 61 -6.55 3.72 12.56
N ASP A 62 -7.66 3.41 13.25
CA ASP A 62 -9.00 3.59 12.71
C ASP A 62 -9.31 5.07 12.45
N ILE A 63 -8.84 5.94 13.35
CA ILE A 63 -8.99 7.39 13.20
C ILE A 63 -8.18 7.90 12.01
N LYS A 64 -6.96 7.37 11.82
CA LYS A 64 -6.14 7.71 10.65
C LYS A 64 -6.84 7.31 9.37
N ASP A 65 -7.40 6.11 9.31
CA ASP A 65 -8.11 5.63 8.11
C ASP A 65 -9.33 6.48 7.80
N ILE A 66 -10.14 6.81 8.81
CA ILE A 66 -11.31 7.70 8.65
C ILE A 66 -10.88 9.09 8.14
N ILE A 67 -9.78 9.63 8.65
CA ILE A 67 -9.27 10.93 8.23
C ILE A 67 -8.73 10.87 6.79
N VAL A 68 -8.03 9.79 6.42
CA VAL A 68 -7.44 9.59 5.10
C VAL A 68 -8.51 9.30 4.04
N GLU A 69 -9.60 8.63 4.40
CA GLU A 69 -10.76 8.39 3.54
C GLU A 69 -11.51 9.68 3.22
N GLN A 70 -11.63 10.58 4.21
CA GLN A 70 -12.35 11.85 4.06
C GLN A 70 -11.51 12.91 3.33
N LYS A 71 -11.25 12.64 2.05
CA LYS A 71 -10.57 13.55 1.12
C LYS A 71 -11.56 14.17 0.15
N VAL A 72 -11.45 15.48 -0.07
CA VAL A 72 -12.23 16.19 -1.09
C VAL A 72 -11.39 16.54 -2.29
N ALA A 73 -11.95 16.25 -3.47
CA ALA A 73 -11.39 16.67 -4.74
C ALA A 73 -11.47 18.20 -4.88
N ALA A 74 -10.33 18.81 -5.17
CA ALA A 74 -10.14 20.24 -5.29
C ALA A 74 -9.46 20.61 -6.61
N PRO A 75 -9.78 21.78 -7.17
CA PRO A 75 -9.13 22.26 -8.38
C PRO A 75 -7.68 22.65 -8.09
N ALA A 76 -6.82 22.50 -9.10
CA ALA A 76 -5.46 23.00 -9.04
C ALA A 76 -5.45 24.54 -8.98
N LYS A 77 -4.65 25.11 -8.07
CA LYS A 77 -4.44 26.55 -7.97
C LYS A 77 -3.15 26.92 -8.69
N ALA A 78 -3.15 28.06 -9.40
CA ALA A 78 -1.96 28.56 -10.07
C ALA A 78 -0.84 28.83 -9.05
N GLY A 79 0.38 28.38 -9.36
CA GLY A 79 1.56 28.55 -8.49
C GLY A 79 1.66 27.57 -7.32
N ALA A 80 0.65 26.71 -7.10
CA ALA A 80 0.74 25.64 -6.12
C ALA A 80 1.65 24.50 -6.63
N ILE A 81 2.31 23.81 -5.69
CA ILE A 81 3.10 22.61 -5.96
C ILE A 81 2.13 21.44 -6.12
N SER A 82 2.29 20.64 -7.16
CA SER A 82 1.50 19.43 -7.41
C SER A 82 1.86 18.30 -6.43
N PRO A 83 0.91 17.81 -5.61
CA PRO A 83 1.12 16.62 -4.78
C PRO A 83 1.03 15.31 -5.58
N CYS A 84 0.32 15.30 -6.71
CA CYS A 84 0.11 14.15 -7.58
C CYS A 84 0.36 14.52 -9.05
N ASP A 85 0.72 13.52 -9.86
CA ASP A 85 0.82 13.69 -11.31
C ASP A 85 -0.57 13.93 -11.89
N VAL A 86 -0.69 14.91 -12.81
CA VAL A 86 -1.97 15.27 -13.42
C VAL A 86 -1.98 14.87 -14.88
N THR A 87 -2.87 13.94 -15.25
CA THR A 87 -3.09 13.52 -16.64
C THR A 87 -4.46 14.00 -17.15
N ILE A 88 -4.53 14.32 -18.44
CA ILE A 88 -5.80 14.58 -19.12
C ILE A 88 -6.12 13.38 -20.02
N PRO A 89 -7.30 12.75 -19.87
CA PRO A 89 -7.72 11.67 -20.75
C PRO A 89 -8.01 12.17 -22.18
N ALA A 90 -7.84 11.29 -23.17
CA ALA A 90 -8.28 11.56 -24.53
C ALA A 90 -9.82 11.63 -24.61
N GLY A 91 -10.35 12.55 -25.40
CA GLY A 91 -11.79 12.73 -25.53
C GLY A 91 -12.24 14.16 -25.83
N ASP A 92 -13.55 14.35 -25.90
CA ASP A 92 -14.19 15.63 -26.17
C ASP A 92 -14.12 16.56 -24.96
N THR A 93 -13.61 17.78 -25.15
CA THR A 93 -13.39 18.73 -24.05
C THR A 93 -14.58 19.64 -23.77
N GLY A 94 -15.58 19.68 -24.67
CA GLY A 94 -16.72 20.59 -24.58
C GLY A 94 -16.37 22.09 -24.68
N LEU A 95 -15.13 22.41 -25.07
CA LEU A 95 -14.65 23.78 -25.26
C LEU A 95 -15.01 24.33 -26.64
N GLU A 96 -15.21 25.65 -26.70
CA GLU A 96 -15.40 26.37 -27.96
C GLU A 96 -14.15 26.29 -28.85
N PRO A 97 -14.30 26.20 -30.19
CA PRO A 97 -13.20 26.00 -31.13
C PRO A 97 -12.20 27.18 -31.18
N THR A 98 -12.54 28.32 -30.60
CA THR A 98 -11.69 29.53 -30.52
C THR A 98 -10.47 29.34 -29.61
N GLN A 99 -10.52 28.40 -28.65
CA GLN A 99 -9.50 28.25 -27.62
C GLN A 99 -8.44 27.17 -27.93
N THR A 100 -8.36 26.70 -29.18
CA THR A 100 -7.39 25.69 -29.62
C THR A 100 -5.93 26.13 -29.46
N ALA A 101 -5.63 27.42 -29.66
CA ALA A 101 -4.29 27.98 -29.48
C ALA A 101 -3.74 27.79 -28.05
N PHE A 102 -4.62 27.76 -27.05
CA PHE A 102 -4.25 27.59 -25.65
C PHE A 102 -3.81 26.15 -25.32
N LEU A 103 -4.44 25.16 -25.96
CA LEU A 103 -4.09 23.74 -25.83
C LEU A 103 -2.78 23.43 -26.55
N GLN A 104 -2.55 24.05 -27.70
CA GLN A 104 -1.30 23.94 -28.45
C GLN A 104 -0.12 24.52 -27.66
N ALA A 105 -0.29 25.66 -26.98
CA ALA A 105 0.74 26.26 -26.13
C ALA A 105 1.16 25.36 -24.95
N LEU A 106 0.29 24.43 -24.54
CA LEU A 106 0.54 23.46 -23.47
C LEU A 106 1.02 22.10 -24.00
N ASN A 107 1.37 22.00 -25.29
CA ASN A 107 1.78 20.78 -25.97
C ASN A 107 0.72 19.65 -25.93
N ILE A 108 -0.57 20.01 -25.88
CA ILE A 108 -1.68 19.05 -25.94
C ILE A 108 -2.14 18.93 -27.40
N ALA A 109 -2.02 17.74 -27.97
CA ALA A 109 -2.47 17.47 -29.34
C ALA A 109 -4.02 17.40 -29.39
N SER A 110 -4.64 18.40 -30.02
CA SER A 110 -6.09 18.50 -30.17
C SER A 110 -6.52 18.67 -31.62
N ARG A 111 -7.67 18.09 -32.00
CA ARG A 111 -8.30 18.26 -33.32
C ARG A 111 -9.76 18.73 -33.13
N ILE A 112 -10.24 19.55 -34.07
CA ILE A 112 -11.65 19.98 -34.07
C ILE A 112 -12.49 18.88 -34.74
N ASN A 113 -13.40 18.28 -33.99
CA ASN A 113 -14.37 17.30 -34.48
C ASN A 113 -15.79 17.81 -34.16
N ARG A 114 -16.66 17.88 -35.18
CA ARG A 114 -18.07 18.30 -35.03
C ARG A 114 -18.28 19.63 -34.28
N GLY A 115 -17.37 20.59 -34.47
CA GLY A 115 -17.45 21.92 -33.84
C GLY A 115 -16.98 21.98 -32.39
N GLN A 116 -16.43 20.89 -31.84
CA GLN A 116 -15.84 20.82 -30.50
C GLN A 116 -14.36 20.43 -30.58
N ILE A 117 -13.59 20.78 -29.54
CA ILE A 117 -12.18 20.39 -29.46
C ILE A 117 -12.07 19.00 -28.81
N MET A 118 -11.45 18.06 -29.53
CA MET A 118 -11.17 16.70 -29.06
C MET A 118 -9.66 16.53 -28.82
N ILE A 119 -9.28 16.00 -27.65
CA ILE A 119 -7.90 15.62 -27.32
C ILE A 119 -7.62 14.24 -27.92
N LEU A 120 -6.52 14.13 -28.68
CA LEU A 120 -6.18 12.89 -29.39
C LEU A 120 -5.57 11.83 -28.47
N ASN A 121 -4.61 12.23 -27.64
CA ASN A 121 -3.83 11.33 -26.79
C ASN A 121 -3.86 11.80 -25.34
N GLU A 122 -3.74 10.87 -24.40
CA GLU A 122 -3.52 11.20 -22.99
C GLU A 122 -2.14 11.87 -22.83
N VAL A 123 -2.13 13.04 -22.17
CA VAL A 123 -0.91 13.82 -21.92
C VAL A 123 -0.80 14.14 -20.42
N LYS A 124 0.40 13.92 -19.86
CA LYS A 124 0.75 14.34 -18.50
C LYS A 124 1.07 15.83 -18.52
N LEU A 125 0.31 16.64 -17.78
CA LEU A 125 0.51 18.10 -17.75
C LEU A 125 1.54 18.54 -16.72
N VAL A 126 1.53 17.91 -15.55
CA VAL A 126 2.31 18.32 -14.38
C VAL A 126 2.75 17.05 -13.66
N SER A 127 4.05 16.97 -13.36
CA SER A 127 4.60 15.90 -12.54
C SER A 127 4.52 16.27 -11.06
N LYS A 128 4.63 15.31 -10.14
CA LYS A 128 4.75 15.57 -8.70
C LYS A 128 5.91 16.53 -8.41
N GLY A 129 5.63 17.59 -7.66
CA GLY A 129 6.62 18.58 -7.23
C GLY A 129 6.78 19.79 -8.15
N ASP A 130 6.18 19.76 -9.35
CA ASP A 130 6.20 20.89 -10.28
C ASP A 130 5.20 21.98 -9.87
N LYS A 131 5.52 23.23 -10.21
CA LYS A 131 4.59 24.35 -10.00
C LYS A 131 3.55 24.36 -11.10
N VAL A 132 2.27 24.36 -10.73
CA VAL A 132 1.16 24.44 -11.68
C VAL A 132 1.14 25.82 -12.34
N GLY A 133 1.29 25.87 -13.66
CA GLY A 133 1.17 27.10 -14.43
C GLY A 133 -0.26 27.66 -14.42
N ALA A 134 -0.41 28.98 -14.54
CA ALA A 134 -1.74 29.63 -14.57
C ALA A 134 -2.62 29.10 -15.72
N SER A 135 -2.01 28.81 -16.87
CA SER A 135 -2.69 28.24 -18.04
C SER A 135 -3.15 26.80 -17.79
N GLN A 136 -2.34 25.98 -17.12
CA GLN A 136 -2.68 24.59 -16.79
C GLN A 136 -3.83 24.53 -15.76
N ALA A 137 -3.80 25.40 -14.75
CA ALA A 137 -4.84 25.46 -13.73
C ALA A 137 -6.21 25.85 -14.31
N THR A 138 -6.25 26.87 -15.18
CA THR A 138 -7.49 27.31 -15.81
C THR A 138 -8.04 26.29 -16.80
N LEU A 139 -7.17 25.56 -17.49
CA LEU A 139 -7.57 24.42 -18.34
C LEU A 139 -8.27 23.34 -17.51
N LEU A 140 -7.65 22.90 -16.41
CA LEU A 140 -8.20 21.85 -15.55
C LEU A 140 -9.56 22.25 -14.96
N GLN A 141 -9.71 23.53 -14.60
CA GLN A 141 -11.00 24.08 -14.15
C GLN A 141 -12.07 24.03 -15.25
N LYS A 142 -11.72 24.38 -16.49
CA LYS A 142 -12.65 24.33 -17.63
C LYS A 142 -13.04 22.91 -18.01
N LEU A 143 -12.10 21.96 -17.96
CA LEU A 143 -12.38 20.53 -18.13
C LEU A 143 -13.12 19.90 -16.94
N LYS A 144 -13.35 20.66 -15.86
CA LYS A 144 -13.95 20.19 -14.60
C LYS A 144 -13.17 19.04 -13.95
N ILE A 145 -11.89 18.89 -14.30
CA ILE A 145 -11.00 17.90 -13.70
C ILE A 145 -10.43 18.50 -12.41
N LYS A 146 -10.65 17.82 -11.29
CA LYS A 146 -10.15 18.20 -9.97
C LYS A 146 -9.07 17.21 -9.53
N PRO A 147 -7.80 17.42 -9.90
CA PRO A 147 -6.77 16.39 -9.76
C PRO A 147 -6.23 16.25 -8.33
N PHE A 148 -6.43 17.25 -7.47
CA PHE A 148 -5.88 17.23 -6.13
C PHE A 148 -6.94 16.79 -5.13
N GLN A 149 -6.55 15.91 -4.22
CA GLN A 149 -7.35 15.54 -3.07
C GLN A 149 -6.76 16.23 -1.84
N TYR A 150 -7.54 17.08 -1.19
CA TYR A 150 -7.16 17.67 0.08
C TYR A 150 -7.98 17.03 1.19
N GLY A 151 -7.26 16.58 2.22
CA GLY A 151 -7.82 16.11 3.48
C GLY A 151 -7.00 16.68 4.64
N LEU A 152 -7.39 16.33 5.86
CA LEU A 152 -6.53 16.55 7.01
C LEU A 152 -5.35 15.58 6.93
N THR A 153 -4.15 16.10 7.11
CA THR A 153 -2.93 15.30 7.22
C THR A 153 -2.54 15.22 8.68
N LEU A 154 -2.35 14.02 9.20
CA LEU A 154 -1.76 13.83 10.52
C LEU A 154 -0.28 14.21 10.45
N GLN A 155 0.13 15.18 11.25
CA GLN A 155 1.54 15.58 11.34
C GLN A 155 2.24 14.80 12.45
N ALA A 156 1.57 14.67 13.58
CA ALA A 156 2.09 13.98 14.74
C ALA A 156 0.99 13.52 15.68
N ILE A 157 1.35 12.53 16.49
CA ILE A 157 0.49 11.92 17.49
C ILE A 157 1.21 12.05 18.82
N TYR A 158 0.45 12.36 19.85
CA TYR A 158 0.93 12.34 21.22
C TYR A 158 0.23 11.18 21.95
N ASP A 159 1.02 10.36 22.63
CA ASP A 159 0.52 9.26 23.45
C ASP A 159 1.44 9.09 24.67
N ASP A 160 0.86 9.14 25.87
CA ASP A 160 1.53 8.97 27.17
C ASP A 160 2.94 9.60 27.30
N GLY A 161 3.10 10.84 26.85
CA GLY A 161 4.35 11.61 26.96
C GLY A 161 5.30 11.46 25.77
N SER A 162 5.03 10.51 24.86
CA SER A 162 5.78 10.29 23.63
C SER A 162 5.11 10.96 22.45
N VAL A 163 5.91 11.47 21.53
CA VAL A 163 5.43 12.07 20.28
C VAL A 163 5.90 11.23 19.11
N TYR A 164 4.94 10.74 18.33
CA TYR A 164 5.18 9.93 17.14
C TYR A 164 4.93 10.76 15.88
N GLY A 165 5.76 10.53 14.86
CA GLY A 165 5.45 10.98 13.51
C GLY A 165 4.37 10.09 12.87
N ALA A 166 3.66 10.62 11.89
CA ALA A 166 2.60 9.89 11.19
C ALA A 166 3.07 8.58 10.51
N GLU A 167 4.37 8.50 10.19
CA GLU A 167 5.03 7.33 9.59
C GLU A 167 5.03 6.12 10.53
N VAL A 168 5.02 6.33 11.85
CA VAL A 168 5.04 5.21 12.82
C VAL A 168 3.73 4.42 12.76
N LEU A 169 2.61 5.05 12.38
CA LEU A 169 1.34 4.36 12.21
C LEU A 169 1.25 3.56 10.90
N ASP A 170 2.20 3.71 9.97
CA ASP A 170 2.20 2.95 8.71
C ASP A 170 2.89 1.57 8.83
N PHE A 171 3.29 1.17 10.04
CA PHE A 171 3.86 -0.16 10.26
C PHE A 171 2.78 -1.23 10.21
N THR A 172 2.70 -1.95 9.10
CA THR A 172 1.87 -3.14 8.97
C THR A 172 2.54 -4.36 9.60
N PHE A 173 1.74 -5.32 10.07
CA PHE A 173 2.22 -6.59 10.62
C PHE A 173 3.15 -7.34 9.65
N ASP A 174 2.95 -7.19 8.33
CA ASP A 174 3.80 -7.78 7.30
C ASP A 174 5.22 -7.21 7.29
N THR A 175 5.38 -5.91 7.56
CA THR A 175 6.71 -5.31 7.67
C THR A 175 7.44 -5.79 8.93
N LEU A 176 6.70 -6.10 10.00
CA LEU A 176 7.28 -6.65 11.23
C LEU A 176 7.67 -8.12 11.05
N SER A 177 6.80 -8.93 10.45
CA SER A 177 7.06 -10.35 10.20
C SER A 177 8.25 -10.54 9.27
N SER A 178 8.38 -9.74 8.22
CA SER A 178 9.52 -9.76 7.29
C SER A 178 10.83 -9.32 7.96
N LYS A 179 10.81 -8.33 8.86
CA LYS A 179 12.00 -7.94 9.64
C LYS A 179 12.42 -9.03 10.62
N ILE A 180 11.45 -9.68 11.27
CA ILE A 180 11.71 -10.79 12.22
C ILE A 180 12.26 -12.00 11.47
N SER A 181 11.68 -12.37 10.33
CA SER A 181 12.19 -13.48 9.51
C SER A 181 13.58 -13.18 8.94
N PHE A 182 13.83 -11.93 8.53
CA PHE A 182 15.15 -11.48 8.15
C PHE A 182 16.16 -11.57 9.30
N ALA A 183 15.79 -11.16 10.51
CA ALA A 183 16.65 -11.31 11.68
C ALA A 183 16.95 -12.78 12.01
N ALA A 184 15.92 -13.65 11.97
CA ALA A 184 16.06 -15.08 12.23
C ALA A 184 16.98 -15.76 11.22
N THR A 185 16.82 -15.47 9.92
CA THR A 185 17.71 -15.99 8.86
C THR A 185 19.14 -15.50 9.03
N ARG A 186 19.36 -14.24 9.44
CA ARG A 186 20.70 -13.73 9.72
C ARG A 186 21.35 -14.43 10.91
N ILE A 187 20.61 -14.67 11.98
CA ILE A 187 21.10 -15.44 13.14
C ILE A 187 21.45 -16.88 12.72
N ALA A 188 20.63 -17.51 11.89
CA ALA A 188 20.91 -18.85 11.37
C ALA A 188 22.17 -18.87 10.49
N CYS A 189 22.36 -17.89 9.61
CA CYS A 189 23.57 -17.74 8.79
C CYS A 189 24.82 -17.53 9.64
N ILE A 190 24.75 -16.70 10.68
CA ILE A 190 25.87 -16.46 11.60
C ILE A 190 26.21 -17.74 12.37
N GLY A 191 25.20 -18.44 12.91
CA GLY A 191 25.39 -19.72 13.61
C GLY A 191 26.05 -20.76 12.72
N LEU A 192 25.61 -20.86 11.46
CA LEU A 192 26.20 -21.75 10.46
C LEU A 192 27.65 -21.38 10.14
N ALA A 193 27.97 -20.10 9.97
CA ALA A 193 29.33 -19.65 9.66
C ALA A 193 30.31 -19.91 10.81
N ILE A 194 29.87 -19.73 12.06
CA ILE A 194 30.67 -19.96 13.27
C ILE A 194 30.77 -21.47 13.58
N GLY A 195 29.85 -22.29 13.06
CA GLY A 195 29.75 -23.72 13.39
C GLY A 195 29.13 -23.94 14.78
N HIS A 196 28.42 -22.94 15.31
CA HIS A 196 27.72 -23.06 16.59
C HIS A 196 26.30 -23.61 16.37
N PRO A 197 25.93 -24.74 16.98
CA PRO A 197 24.62 -25.35 16.79
C PRO A 197 23.54 -24.56 17.55
N CYS A 198 22.94 -23.56 16.91
CA CYS A 198 21.69 -22.96 17.37
C CYS A 198 20.47 -23.66 16.74
N LEU A 199 19.32 -23.63 17.43
CA LEU A 199 18.08 -24.31 17.00
C LEU A 199 17.72 -24.07 15.52
N PRO A 200 17.76 -22.84 14.97
CA PRO A 200 17.51 -22.63 13.55
C PRO A 200 18.68 -23.03 12.62
N ALA A 201 19.93 -23.11 13.12
CA ALA A 201 21.08 -23.46 12.28
C ALA A 201 21.33 -24.98 12.17
N LEU A 202 20.82 -25.78 13.11
CA LEU A 202 20.97 -27.24 13.11
C LEU A 202 20.57 -27.93 11.79
N PRO A 203 19.35 -27.72 11.25
CA PRO A 203 18.94 -28.36 10.00
C PRO A 203 19.82 -27.90 8.83
N HIS A 204 20.22 -26.63 8.81
CA HIS A 204 21.07 -26.08 7.76
C HIS A 204 22.52 -26.59 7.84
N SER A 205 23.03 -26.86 9.04
CA SER A 205 24.37 -27.43 9.26
C SER A 205 24.43 -28.88 8.76
N MET A 206 23.42 -29.69 9.07
CA MET A 206 23.31 -31.06 8.57
C MET A 206 23.16 -31.08 7.05
N ALA A 207 22.30 -30.22 6.49
CA ALA A 207 22.12 -30.10 5.05
C ALA A 207 23.40 -29.64 4.34
N ARG A 208 24.20 -28.75 4.96
CA ARG A 208 25.50 -28.32 4.42
C ARG A 208 26.51 -29.47 4.40
N GLY A 209 26.58 -30.27 5.46
CA GLY A 209 27.41 -31.47 5.51
C GLY A 209 27.05 -32.44 4.38
N PHE A 210 25.75 -32.71 4.19
CA PHE A 210 25.27 -33.56 3.11
C PHE A 210 25.56 -32.98 1.72
N LYS A 211 25.34 -31.68 1.49
CA LYS A 211 25.70 -30.99 0.23
C LYS A 211 27.19 -31.08 -0.10
N ASN A 212 28.07 -30.95 0.89
CA ASN A 212 29.52 -31.09 0.68
C ASN A 212 29.88 -32.51 0.23
N LEU A 213 29.33 -33.55 0.88
CA LEU A 213 29.55 -34.94 0.47
C LEU A 213 29.01 -35.23 -0.92
N LEU A 214 27.81 -34.72 -1.23
CA LEU A 214 27.23 -34.81 -2.57
C LEU A 214 28.08 -34.10 -3.63
N SER A 215 28.62 -32.92 -3.33
CA SER A 215 29.49 -32.20 -4.28
C SER A 215 30.76 -32.98 -4.63
N ILE A 216 31.30 -33.72 -3.67
CA ILE A 216 32.45 -34.61 -3.88
C ILE A 216 32.02 -35.84 -4.69
N ALA A 217 30.88 -36.44 -4.39
CA ALA A 217 30.34 -37.60 -5.10
C ALA A 217 29.84 -37.27 -6.52
N VAL A 218 29.55 -36.01 -6.85
CA VAL A 218 29.29 -35.56 -8.23
C VAL A 218 30.60 -35.34 -8.98
N ALA A 219 31.63 -34.80 -8.31
CA ALA A 219 32.93 -34.54 -8.94
C ALA A 219 33.80 -35.80 -9.12
N THR A 220 33.58 -36.82 -8.28
CA THR A 220 34.23 -38.13 -8.36
C THR A 220 33.12 -39.14 -8.59
N ASP A 221 33.20 -40.00 -9.61
CA ASP A 221 32.15 -40.95 -10.03
C ASP A 221 31.90 -42.09 -9.02
N ILE A 222 31.83 -41.77 -7.73
CA ILE A 222 31.53 -42.65 -6.61
C ILE A 222 30.02 -42.69 -6.44
N GLU A 223 29.46 -43.89 -6.41
CA GLU A 223 28.03 -44.14 -6.27
C GLU A 223 27.67 -44.33 -4.78
N PHE A 224 26.58 -43.68 -4.36
CA PHE A 224 25.99 -43.81 -3.04
C PHE A 224 24.47 -43.79 -3.21
N LYS A 225 23.72 -44.58 -2.44
CA LYS A 225 22.26 -44.72 -2.60
C LYS A 225 21.49 -43.39 -2.66
N GLN A 226 21.94 -42.40 -1.89
CA GLN A 226 21.34 -41.05 -1.83
C GLN A 226 21.93 -40.06 -2.86
N ALA A 227 23.08 -40.40 -3.46
CA ALA A 227 23.71 -39.64 -4.54
C ALA A 227 23.23 -40.11 -5.92
N GLU A 228 22.79 -41.37 -6.04
CA GLU A 228 22.17 -41.93 -7.26
C GLU A 228 20.88 -41.18 -7.62
N GLU A 229 20.01 -40.88 -6.66
CA GLU A 229 18.78 -40.09 -6.89
C GLU A 229 19.07 -38.69 -7.44
N ILE A 230 20.13 -38.03 -6.94
CA ILE A 230 20.53 -36.68 -7.37
C ILE A 230 21.29 -36.73 -8.68
N LYS A 231 22.11 -37.76 -8.94
CA LYS A 231 22.73 -38.01 -10.25
C LYS A 231 21.68 -38.32 -11.31
N ASN A 232 20.63 -39.06 -10.97
CA ASN A 232 19.50 -39.32 -11.88
C ASN A 232 18.72 -38.04 -12.17
N LEU A 233 18.51 -37.16 -11.19
CA LEU A 233 17.90 -35.84 -11.41
C LEU A 233 18.81 -34.89 -12.23
N LEU A 234 20.13 -34.95 -12.04
CA LEU A 234 21.10 -34.13 -12.78
C LEU A 234 21.33 -34.62 -14.21
N ASN A 235 21.28 -35.93 -14.43
CA ASN A 235 21.52 -36.55 -15.74
C ASN A 235 20.26 -36.62 -16.60
N MET A 236 19.06 -36.54 -16.00
CA MET A 236 17.82 -36.63 -16.77
C MET A 236 17.31 -35.29 -17.31
N ASP A 237 17.46 -34.13 -16.67
CA ASP A 237 17.01 -32.86 -17.28
C ASP A 237 17.67 -31.56 -16.72
N PRO A 238 18.35 -30.75 -17.56
CA PRO A 238 18.77 -29.40 -17.18
C PRO A 238 17.58 -28.42 -16.97
N GLU A 239 16.36 -28.79 -17.37
CA GLU A 239 15.14 -28.00 -17.18
C GLU A 239 14.41 -28.29 -15.83
N ALA A 240 14.54 -29.49 -15.27
CA ALA A 240 13.93 -29.84 -13.97
C ALA A 240 14.66 -29.18 -12.78
N LEU A 241 15.96 -28.95 -12.91
CA LEU A 241 16.77 -28.25 -11.91
C LEU A 241 16.43 -26.74 -11.87
N ALA A 242 16.02 -26.16 -13.00
CA ALA A 242 15.49 -24.80 -13.07
C ALA A 242 14.12 -24.68 -12.37
N ALA A 243 13.26 -25.71 -12.46
CA ALA A 243 11.96 -25.74 -11.79
C ALA A 243 12.07 -25.87 -10.26
N MET A 244 13.07 -26.61 -9.74
CA MET A 244 13.29 -26.73 -8.30
C MET A 244 13.97 -25.49 -7.67
N VAL A 245 14.81 -24.80 -8.43
CA VAL A 245 15.35 -23.50 -8.00
C VAL A 245 14.26 -22.42 -8.04
N ALA A 246 13.37 -22.45 -9.04
CA ALA A 246 12.21 -21.54 -9.15
C ALA A 246 11.20 -21.71 -8.00
N THR A 247 11.01 -22.92 -7.47
CA THR A 247 10.13 -23.17 -6.31
C THR A 247 10.76 -22.81 -4.96
N SER A 248 12.07 -22.52 -4.92
CA SER A 248 12.80 -22.09 -3.72
C SER A 248 13.09 -20.57 -3.67
N ALA A 249 12.66 -19.82 -4.68
CA ALA A 249 12.71 -18.35 -4.69
C ALA A 249 11.44 -17.77 -4.02
N PRO A 250 11.56 -16.77 -3.11
CA PRO A 250 10.38 -16.25 -2.42
C PRO A 250 9.68 -15.22 -3.32
N ALA A 251 8.48 -15.57 -3.81
CA ALA A 251 7.48 -14.62 -4.28
C ALA A 251 6.10 -15.30 -4.09
N ALA A 252 5.32 -14.88 -3.10
CA ALA A 252 4.34 -13.79 -3.19
C ALA A 252 3.10 -14.17 -4.05
N SER A 253 1.93 -14.01 -3.42
CA SER A 253 0.55 -14.11 -3.92
C SER A 253 0.05 -15.49 -4.32
N GLY A 254 -1.02 -15.92 -3.64
CA GLY A 254 -1.55 -17.27 -3.70
C GLY A 254 -2.60 -17.50 -4.78
N ASP A 255 -2.94 -18.78 -4.91
CA ASP A 255 -4.31 -19.24 -5.04
C ASP A 255 -4.31 -20.72 -4.63
N ALA A 256 -5.26 -21.11 -3.79
CA ALA A 256 -5.42 -22.50 -3.34
C ALA A 256 -6.31 -23.27 -4.33
N PRO A 257 -5.98 -24.52 -4.67
CA PRO A 257 -7.00 -25.46 -5.13
C PRO A 257 -7.23 -26.57 -4.11
N ALA A 258 -8.52 -26.83 -3.94
CA ALA A 258 -9.16 -27.73 -3.00
C ALA A 258 -8.83 -29.22 -3.20
N GLU A 259 -8.89 -29.94 -2.08
CA GLU A 259 -8.96 -31.40 -1.99
C GLU A 259 -10.17 -31.95 -2.76
N ALA A 260 -9.95 -32.99 -3.56
CA ALA A 260 -10.99 -33.81 -4.16
C ALA A 260 -11.22 -35.05 -3.27
N ALA A 261 -12.43 -35.15 -2.71
CA ALA A 261 -12.98 -36.34 -2.08
C ALA A 261 -13.43 -37.36 -3.17
N PRO A 262 -13.42 -38.68 -2.88
CA PRO A 262 -13.80 -39.72 -3.84
C PRO A 262 -15.32 -39.83 -4.00
N ALA A 263 -15.76 -40.04 -5.24
CA ALA A 263 -17.15 -40.29 -5.62
C ALA A 263 -17.45 -41.81 -5.63
N GLU A 264 -18.47 -42.21 -4.88
CA GLU A 264 -19.26 -43.43 -5.07
C GLU A 264 -20.60 -43.01 -5.74
N GLU A 265 -20.97 -43.67 -6.84
CA GLU A 265 -22.30 -43.71 -7.46
C GLU A 265 -22.47 -45.18 -7.91
N GLU A 266 -23.23 -46.04 -7.22
CA GLU A 266 -24.69 -46.26 -7.25
C GLU A 266 -25.26 -46.63 -8.63
N GLU A 267 -25.74 -47.89 -8.71
CA GLU A 267 -26.57 -48.47 -9.77
C GLU A 267 -28.03 -48.03 -9.59
N GLU A 268 -28.70 -47.69 -10.70
CA GLU A 268 -30.13 -47.41 -10.80
C GLU A 268 -30.96 -48.71 -10.66
N GLU A 269 -32.10 -48.66 -9.92
CA GLU A 269 -33.45 -48.74 -10.52
C GLU A 269 -34.60 -48.82 -9.47
N GLU A 270 -35.72 -48.20 -9.87
CA GLU A 270 -37.14 -48.48 -9.55
C GLU A 270 -37.84 -47.86 -8.30
N ASP A 271 -38.53 -46.75 -8.60
CA ASP A 271 -39.99 -46.54 -8.55
C ASP A 271 -40.82 -46.49 -7.24
N GLU A 272 -41.61 -45.40 -7.18
CA GLU A 272 -42.97 -45.26 -6.64
C GLU A 272 -43.24 -45.69 -5.18
N ASP A 273 -43.43 -44.75 -4.25
CA ASP A 273 -44.76 -44.53 -3.62
C ASP A 273 -44.77 -43.33 -2.63
N MET A 274 -45.74 -42.45 -2.87
CA MET A 274 -46.53 -41.62 -1.95
C MET A 274 -46.14 -41.49 -0.46
N GLY A 275 -45.91 -40.24 -0.03
CA GLY A 275 -46.78 -39.64 1.00
C GLY A 275 -46.34 -39.59 2.48
N PHE A 276 -46.30 -38.35 2.98
CA PHE A 276 -46.84 -37.90 4.28
C PHE A 276 -46.14 -38.24 5.63
N GLY A 277 -45.93 -37.18 6.43
CA GLY A 277 -45.80 -37.19 7.91
C GLY A 277 -44.40 -36.85 8.41
N LEU A 278 -44.05 -35.66 8.95
CA LEU A 278 -44.61 -34.90 10.08
C LEU A 278 -44.63 -35.70 11.41
N PHE A 279 -43.70 -35.33 12.31
CA PHE A 279 -43.46 -35.78 13.70
C PHE A 279 -42.78 -37.15 13.92
N ASP A 280 -41.47 -37.11 14.20
CA ASP A 280 -40.87 -37.45 15.51
C ASP A 280 -39.54 -36.68 15.66
#